data_AF-A0A3L7UDA9-F1
#
_entry.id   AF-A0A3L7UDA9-F1
#
_cell.length_a   1.000
_cell.length_b   1.000
_cell.length_c   1.000
_cell.angle_alpha   90.00
_cell.angle_beta   90.00
_cell.angle_gamma   90.00
#
_symmetry.space_group_name_H-M   'P 1'
#
loop_
_entity.id
_entity.type
_entity.pdbx_description
1 polymer ?
#
loop_
_entity_poly.entity_id
_entity_poly.type
_entity_poly.pdbx_seq_one_letter_code
_entity_poly.pdbx_strand_id
1 'polypeptide(L)'
;MPRKKWATVGLVAVLAALLLTHQAVAFIQKLFPLQEFIDDSDFLFTAKVERVDPDKPSAVLVLGEHLKGKAPFTRIPINLTGDKQKHTPQLLKRLAPDLPLIVGVKKQDGGKFMMLAFTNGTWFQVLGQTDGDQTRWAFTHCEIYLRRTFKGTTDELKQTVTDVLAGKAKAPPPNPKEPAGFGPVLEMSAGKKP
;
A
#
# COMPACT_ATOMS: atom_id res chain seq x y z
N MET A 1 22.69 -46.92 -47.28
CA MET A 1 21.80 -45.76 -47.02
C MET A 1 21.04 -45.93 -45.69
N PRO A 2 21.43 -45.26 -44.59
CA PRO A 2 20.67 -45.28 -43.33
C PRO A 2 20.20 -43.88 -42.90
N ARG A 3 19.79 -43.01 -43.83
CA ARG A 3 19.34 -41.64 -43.52
C ARG A 3 17.95 -41.56 -42.86
N LYS A 4 17.14 -42.62 -42.95
CA LYS A 4 15.72 -42.58 -42.53
C LYS A 4 15.49 -42.80 -41.03
N LYS A 5 16.39 -43.49 -40.31
CA LYS A 5 16.19 -43.82 -38.88
C LYS A 5 16.54 -42.67 -37.92
N TRP A 6 17.39 -41.73 -38.35
CA TRP A 6 17.83 -40.60 -37.53
C TRP A 6 16.78 -39.47 -37.48
N ALA A 7 16.03 -39.30 -38.56
CA ALA A 7 14.96 -38.30 -38.64
C ALA A 7 13.82 -38.59 -37.65
N THR A 8 13.48 -39.87 -37.43
CA THR A 8 12.41 -40.26 -36.51
C THR A 8 12.79 -40.09 -35.04
N VAL A 9 14.05 -40.38 -34.70
CA VAL A 9 14.57 -40.17 -33.32
C VAL A 9 14.65 -38.68 -33.00
N GLY A 10 15.09 -37.85 -33.96
CA GLY A 10 15.10 -36.40 -33.80
C GLY A 10 13.70 -35.82 -33.58
N LEU A 11 12.70 -36.32 -34.32
CA LEU A 11 11.32 -35.85 -34.20
C LEU A 11 10.69 -36.21 -32.84
N VAL A 12 10.93 -37.43 -32.34
CA VAL A 12 10.42 -37.87 -31.03
C VAL A 12 11.09 -37.10 -29.89
N ALA A 13 12.39 -36.82 -29.98
CA ALA A 13 13.10 -36.03 -28.98
C ALA A 13 12.60 -34.57 -28.91
N VAL A 14 12.29 -33.96 -30.06
CA VAL A 14 11.71 -32.60 -30.12
C VAL A 14 10.29 -32.57 -29.57
N LEU A 15 9.46 -33.57 -29.90
CA LEU A 15 8.10 -33.71 -29.34
C LEU A 15 8.11 -33.91 -27.81
N ALA A 16 9.06 -34.69 -27.29
CA ALA A 16 9.22 -34.87 -25.85
C ALA A 16 9.71 -33.58 -25.14
N ALA A 17 10.58 -32.80 -25.78
CA ALA A 17 11.03 -31.50 -25.24
C ALA A 17 9.91 -30.44 -25.23
N LEU A 18 9.00 -30.47 -26.19
CA LEU A 18 7.84 -29.55 -26.25
C LEU A 18 6.78 -29.85 -25.17
N LEU A 19 6.66 -31.12 -24.74
CA LEU A 19 5.74 -31.56 -23.69
C LEU A 19 6.21 -31.19 -22.27
N LEU A 20 7.46 -30.74 -22.10
CA LEU A 20 8.02 -30.31 -20.81
C LEU A 20 8.00 -28.79 -20.61
N THR A 21 7.30 -28.06 -21.48
CA THR A 21 7.10 -26.62 -21.31
C THR A 21 6.22 -26.36 -20.08
N HIS A 22 6.86 -26.27 -18.92
CA HIS A 22 6.23 -25.73 -17.73
C HIS A 22 5.73 -24.34 -18.09
N GLN A 23 4.42 -24.13 -17.99
CA GLN A 23 3.88 -22.78 -17.98
C GLN A 23 4.43 -22.10 -16.74
N ALA A 24 5.53 -21.37 -16.92
CA ALA A 24 5.96 -20.38 -15.96
C ALA A 24 4.88 -19.30 -16.00
N VAL A 25 3.89 -19.45 -15.13
CA VAL A 25 2.93 -18.40 -14.81
C VAL A 25 3.74 -17.32 -14.10
N ALA A 26 4.45 -16.51 -14.87
CA ALA A 26 5.16 -15.35 -14.37
C ALA A 26 4.09 -14.32 -14.01
N PHE A 27 3.55 -14.42 -12.81
CA PHE A 27 2.78 -13.34 -12.22
C PHE A 27 3.76 -12.18 -12.02
N ILE A 28 3.78 -11.24 -12.97
CA ILE A 28 4.58 -10.02 -12.90
C ILE A 28 4.00 -9.18 -11.77
N GLN A 29 4.51 -9.40 -10.56
CA GLN A 29 4.27 -8.53 -9.42
C GLN A 29 4.96 -7.20 -9.73
N LYS A 30 4.23 -6.25 -10.35
CA LYS A 30 4.74 -4.90 -10.59
C LYS A 30 5.18 -4.34 -9.23
N LEU A 31 6.47 -4.09 -9.09
CA LEU A 31 6.98 -3.39 -7.92
C LEU A 31 6.47 -1.95 -7.98
N PHE A 32 6.04 -1.42 -6.85
CA PHE A 32 5.69 -0.01 -6.68
C PHE A 32 6.82 0.64 -5.88
N PRO A 33 7.81 1.30 -6.52
CA PRO A 33 8.94 1.91 -5.83
C PRO A 33 8.49 3.08 -4.93
N LEU A 34 9.27 3.39 -3.89
CA LEU A 34 8.93 4.53 -3.02
C LEU A 34 8.95 5.86 -3.80
N GLN A 35 9.83 5.98 -4.80
CA GLN A 35 9.83 7.12 -5.70
C GLN A 35 8.49 7.27 -6.44
N GLU A 36 7.90 6.18 -6.93
CA GLU A 36 6.60 6.21 -7.61
C GLU A 36 5.49 6.66 -6.63
N PHE A 37 5.50 6.19 -5.37
CA PHE A 37 4.58 6.69 -4.33
C PHE A 37 4.69 8.22 -4.12
N ILE A 38 5.91 8.74 -4.05
CA ILE A 38 6.16 10.18 -3.86
C ILE A 38 5.73 10.97 -5.10
N ASP A 39 6.07 10.50 -6.30
CA ASP A 39 5.81 11.17 -7.56
C ASP A 39 4.32 11.19 -7.90
N ASP A 40 3.63 10.06 -7.74
CA ASP A 40 2.19 9.91 -8.02
C ASP A 40 1.28 10.61 -7.01
N SER A 41 1.82 11.01 -5.84
CA SER A 41 1.06 11.75 -4.84
C SER A 41 0.95 13.22 -5.24
N ASP A 42 -0.25 13.69 -5.55
CA ASP A 42 -0.56 15.13 -5.69
C ASP A 42 -0.45 15.85 -4.35
N PHE A 43 -0.83 15.14 -3.28
CA PHE A 43 -0.66 15.59 -1.90
C PHE A 43 0.07 14.52 -1.10
N LEU A 44 1.07 14.93 -0.34
CA LEU A 44 1.79 14.08 0.60
C LEU A 44 1.86 14.84 1.93
N PHE A 45 1.40 14.23 3.01
CA PHE A 45 1.34 14.89 4.32
C PHE A 45 1.46 13.88 5.45
N THR A 46 1.87 14.37 6.62
CA THR A 46 1.70 13.62 7.85
C THR A 46 0.26 13.74 8.33
N ALA A 47 -0.24 12.70 8.99
CA ALA A 47 -1.54 12.72 9.65
C ALA A 47 -1.43 12.03 11.00
N LYS A 48 -2.45 12.19 11.83
CA LYS A 48 -2.63 11.39 13.04
C LYS A 48 -4.02 10.80 13.09
N VAL A 49 -4.15 9.64 13.71
CA VAL A 49 -5.45 9.08 14.06
C VAL A 49 -6.05 9.95 15.16
N GLU A 50 -7.20 10.57 14.91
CA GLU A 50 -7.95 11.26 15.95
C GLU A 50 -8.82 10.29 16.74
N ARG A 51 -9.51 9.37 16.05
CA ARG A 51 -10.41 8.40 16.67
C ARG A 51 -10.49 7.12 15.84
N VAL A 52 -10.73 6.01 16.52
CA VAL A 52 -11.08 4.70 15.93
C VAL A 52 -12.34 4.19 16.62
N ASP A 53 -13.24 3.59 15.86
CA ASP A 53 -14.49 3.00 16.33
C ASP A 53 -14.59 1.56 15.80
N PRO A 54 -14.25 0.55 16.61
CA PRO A 54 -14.33 -0.84 16.18
C PRO A 54 -15.77 -1.36 16.04
N ASP A 55 -16.70 -0.86 16.85
CA ASP A 55 -18.10 -1.31 16.88
C ASP A 55 -18.90 -0.76 15.68
N LYS A 56 -18.54 0.45 15.23
CA LYS A 56 -18.96 1.04 13.96
C LYS A 56 -17.73 1.28 13.12
N PRO A 57 -17.19 0.25 12.42
CA PRO A 57 -15.87 0.26 11.81
C PRO A 57 -15.57 1.57 11.07
N SER A 58 -14.89 2.47 11.76
CA SER A 58 -14.56 3.80 11.26
C SER A 58 -13.29 4.32 11.93
N ALA A 59 -12.60 5.21 11.22
CA ALA A 59 -11.48 5.95 11.76
C ALA A 59 -11.54 7.40 11.27
N VAL A 60 -10.98 8.32 12.04
CA VAL A 60 -10.84 9.72 11.62
C VAL A 60 -9.36 10.06 11.63
N LEU A 61 -8.84 10.51 10.49
CA LEU A 61 -7.50 11.07 10.40
C LEU A 61 -7.59 12.59 10.44
N VAL A 62 -6.66 13.23 11.14
CA VAL A 62 -6.47 14.68 11.11
C VAL A 62 -5.16 14.98 10.41
N LEU A 63 -5.21 15.93 9.48
CA LEU A 63 -4.04 16.38 8.74
C LEU A 63 -3.01 17.04 9.69
N GLY A 64 -1.75 16.73 9.46
CA GLY A 64 -0.59 17.34 10.10
C GLY A 64 0.18 18.22 9.13
N GLU A 65 1.47 17.93 8.96
CA GLU A 65 2.39 18.69 8.13
C GLU A 65 2.25 18.34 6.65
N HIS A 66 2.17 19.34 5.77
CA HIS A 66 2.25 19.13 4.32
C HIS A 66 3.71 18.91 3.89
N LEU A 67 3.98 17.78 3.24
CA LEU A 67 5.29 17.42 2.70
C LEU A 67 5.38 17.73 1.19
N LYS A 68 4.32 17.47 0.43
CA LYS A 68 4.18 17.80 -1.00
C LYS A 68 2.76 18.24 -1.29
N GLY A 69 2.61 19.33 -2.04
CA GLY A 69 1.31 19.91 -2.35
C GLY A 69 0.55 20.43 -1.12
N LYS A 70 -0.58 21.08 -1.34
CA LYS A 70 -1.47 21.55 -0.26
C LYS A 70 -2.78 20.80 -0.33
N ALA A 71 -2.96 19.83 0.56
CA ALA A 71 -4.18 19.04 0.63
C ALA A 71 -5.36 19.93 1.07
N PRO A 72 -6.52 19.86 0.39
CA PRO A 72 -7.71 20.65 0.75
C PRO A 72 -8.53 20.01 1.89
N PHE A 73 -7.96 19.04 2.61
CA PHE A 73 -8.65 18.29 3.66
C PHE A 73 -7.99 18.60 5.00
N THR A 74 -8.77 18.97 6.02
CA THR A 74 -8.26 19.10 7.39
C THR A 74 -8.53 17.83 8.21
N ARG A 75 -9.59 17.10 7.86
CA ARG A 75 -10.07 15.93 8.59
C ARG A 75 -10.67 14.92 7.61
N ILE A 76 -10.30 13.66 7.75
CA ILE A 76 -10.62 12.57 6.82
C ILE A 76 -11.34 11.47 7.61
N PRO A 77 -12.68 11.52 7.71
CA PRO A 77 -13.47 10.44 8.28
C PRO A 77 -13.56 9.28 7.27
N ILE A 78 -13.10 8.10 7.68
CA ILE A 78 -12.99 6.90 6.86
C ILE A 78 -14.00 5.86 7.33
N ASN A 79 -14.85 5.40 6.42
CA ASN A 79 -15.65 4.21 6.61
C ASN A 79 -14.77 2.96 6.40
N LEU A 80 -14.68 2.07 7.39
CA LEU A 80 -13.88 0.84 7.34
C LEU A 80 -14.69 -0.40 6.90
N THR A 81 -15.93 -0.23 6.41
CA THR A 81 -16.76 -1.35 5.93
C THR A 81 -16.62 -1.62 4.43
N GLY A 82 -15.86 -0.83 3.67
CA GLY A 82 -15.67 -0.99 2.22
C GLY A 82 -14.75 -2.16 1.82
N ASP A 83 -14.31 -2.94 2.81
CA ASP A 83 -13.27 -3.93 2.70
C ASP A 83 -13.74 -5.28 2.15
N LYS A 84 -13.35 -5.57 0.90
CA LYS A 84 -13.65 -6.84 0.25
C LYS A 84 -12.67 -7.96 0.63
N GLN A 85 -11.50 -7.63 1.18
CA GLN A 85 -10.44 -8.58 1.51
C GLN A 85 -10.46 -9.01 3.00
N LYS A 86 -11.39 -8.48 3.80
CA LYS A 86 -11.53 -8.78 5.24
C LYS A 86 -10.27 -8.41 6.05
N HIS A 87 -9.55 -7.38 5.62
CA HIS A 87 -8.44 -6.73 6.29
C HIS A 87 -8.84 -5.72 7.38
N THR A 88 -10.10 -5.31 7.53
CA THR A 88 -10.55 -4.35 8.56
C THR A 88 -10.15 -4.78 9.98
N PRO A 89 -10.37 -6.04 10.42
CA PRO A 89 -9.90 -6.48 11.75
C PRO A 89 -8.37 -6.41 11.90
N GLN A 90 -7.61 -6.57 10.80
CA GLN A 90 -6.15 -6.45 10.82
C GLN A 90 -5.71 -5.00 10.93
N LEU A 91 -6.38 -4.08 10.23
CA LEU A 91 -6.12 -2.66 10.33
C LEU A 91 -6.47 -2.12 11.72
N LEU A 92 -7.60 -2.50 12.30
CA LEU A 92 -8.04 -2.05 13.62
C LEU A 92 -7.05 -2.41 14.75
N LYS A 93 -6.36 -3.56 14.65
CA LYS A 93 -5.28 -3.94 15.58
C LYS A 93 -4.05 -3.04 15.51
N ARG A 94 -4.01 -2.11 14.56
CA ARG A 94 -2.85 -1.30 14.17
C ARG A 94 -3.15 0.19 14.14
N LEU A 95 -4.35 0.58 14.53
CA LEU A 95 -4.77 1.97 14.68
C LEU A 95 -5.14 2.23 16.13
N ALA A 96 -4.65 3.34 16.66
CA ALA A 96 -5.04 3.87 17.95
C ALA A 96 -5.01 5.41 17.87
N PRO A 97 -5.74 6.12 18.73
CA PRO A 97 -5.63 7.58 18.82
C PRO A 97 -4.18 8.06 18.95
N ASP A 98 -3.91 9.21 18.34
CA ASP A 98 -2.60 9.87 18.22
C ASP A 98 -1.51 9.09 17.46
N LEU A 99 -1.83 7.93 16.87
CA LEU A 99 -0.88 7.20 16.04
C LEU A 99 -0.55 8.00 14.77
N PRO A 100 0.74 8.23 14.45
CA PRO A 100 1.14 8.98 13.27
C PRO A 100 1.03 8.13 12.00
N LEU A 101 0.75 8.81 10.88
CA LEU A 101 0.73 8.24 9.54
C LEU A 101 1.44 9.15 8.53
N ILE A 102 1.92 8.53 7.46
CA ILE A 102 2.26 9.21 6.20
C ILE A 102 1.15 8.90 5.19
N VAL A 103 0.64 9.94 4.54
CA VAL A 103 -0.52 9.86 3.65
C VAL A 103 -0.19 10.48 2.30
N GLY A 104 -0.20 9.67 1.25
CA GLY A 104 -0.16 10.11 -0.14
C GLY A 104 -1.55 10.05 -0.77
N VAL A 105 -1.96 11.13 -1.43
CA VAL A 105 -3.24 11.23 -2.13
C VAL A 105 -2.99 11.59 -3.59
N LYS A 106 -3.52 10.76 -4.49
CA LYS A 106 -3.59 10.99 -5.93
C LYS A 106 -5.01 11.41 -6.30
N LYS A 107 -5.15 12.52 -7.01
CA LYS A 107 -6.40 12.96 -7.63
C LYS A 107 -6.71 12.08 -8.82
N GLN A 108 -7.99 11.85 -9.02
CA GLN A 108 -8.55 11.16 -10.18
C GLN A 108 -9.70 11.98 -10.75
N ASP A 109 -10.11 11.67 -11.97
CA ASP A 109 -11.20 12.36 -12.64
C ASP A 109 -12.53 12.21 -11.89
N GLY A 110 -13.40 13.22 -12.03
CA GLY A 110 -14.75 13.18 -11.44
C GLY A 110 -14.79 13.33 -9.92
N GLY A 111 -13.85 14.07 -9.34
CA GLY A 111 -13.79 14.30 -7.89
C GLY A 111 -13.41 13.06 -7.09
N LYS A 112 -12.67 12.14 -7.71
CA LYS A 112 -12.19 10.91 -7.09
C LYS A 112 -10.79 11.10 -6.53
N PHE A 113 -10.48 10.36 -5.48
CA PHE A 113 -9.15 10.32 -4.88
C PHE A 113 -8.77 8.87 -4.58
N MET A 114 -7.51 8.55 -4.82
CA MET A 114 -6.88 7.33 -4.30
C MET A 114 -5.89 7.76 -3.23
N MET A 115 -6.03 7.22 -2.03
CA MET A 115 -5.16 7.50 -0.90
C MET A 115 -4.43 6.22 -0.49
N LEU A 116 -3.11 6.31 -0.41
CA LEU A 116 -2.27 5.32 0.26
C LEU A 116 -1.78 5.91 1.58
N ALA A 117 -2.06 5.21 2.67
CA ALA A 117 -1.62 5.58 4.00
C ALA A 117 -0.70 4.51 4.58
N PHE A 118 0.30 4.96 5.31
CA PHE A 118 1.28 4.11 5.97
C PHE A 118 1.34 4.44 7.46
N THR A 119 1.32 3.39 8.29
CA THR A 119 1.69 3.50 9.70
C THR A 119 2.41 2.24 10.16
N ASN A 120 3.61 2.42 10.74
CA ASN A 120 4.44 1.36 11.35
C ASN A 120 4.41 0.03 10.58
N GLY A 121 4.83 0.04 9.31
CA GLY A 121 4.93 -1.16 8.49
C GLY A 121 3.61 -1.67 7.89
N THR A 122 2.51 -0.92 8.06
CA THR A 122 1.18 -1.24 7.53
C THR A 122 0.78 -0.21 6.49
N TRP A 123 0.63 -0.68 5.25
CA TRP A 123 0.09 0.09 4.14
C TRP A 123 -1.40 -0.21 3.95
N PHE A 124 -2.19 0.81 3.65
CA PHE A 124 -3.60 0.65 3.34
C PHE A 124 -4.13 1.67 2.34
N GLN A 125 -5.10 1.23 1.55
CA GLN A 125 -5.73 2.04 0.53
C GLN A 125 -7.14 2.48 0.93
N VAL A 126 -7.41 3.76 0.71
CA VAL A 126 -8.71 4.41 0.89
C VAL A 126 -9.09 5.13 -0.39
N LEU A 127 -10.36 5.03 -0.78
CA LEU A 127 -10.91 5.78 -1.90
C LEU A 127 -11.75 6.95 -1.40
N GLY A 128 -11.56 8.11 -2.00
CA GLY A 128 -12.34 9.30 -1.76
C GLY A 128 -13.24 9.61 -2.95
N GLN A 129 -14.46 10.05 -2.70
CA GLN A 129 -15.36 10.61 -3.70
C GLN A 129 -15.95 11.91 -3.18
N THR A 130 -15.77 13.00 -3.90
CA THR A 130 -16.46 14.26 -3.64
C THR A 130 -17.95 14.07 -3.88
N ASP A 131 -18.74 14.52 -2.91
CA ASP A 131 -20.19 14.54 -2.89
C ASP A 131 -20.63 15.87 -2.24
N GLY A 132 -21.08 16.81 -3.09
CA GLY A 132 -21.25 18.21 -2.70
C GLY A 132 -19.94 18.82 -2.20
N ASP A 133 -20.00 19.45 -1.02
CA ASP A 133 -18.85 20.13 -0.40
C ASP A 133 -17.96 19.19 0.44
N GLN A 134 -18.28 17.90 0.49
CA GLN A 134 -17.58 16.91 1.31
C GLN A 134 -16.97 15.81 0.46
N THR A 135 -15.93 15.16 0.99
CA THR A 135 -15.38 13.94 0.40
C THR A 135 -15.71 12.76 1.30
N ARG A 136 -16.40 11.76 0.75
CA ARG A 136 -16.68 10.49 1.43
C ARG A 136 -15.51 9.55 1.23
N TRP A 137 -14.94 9.04 2.32
CA TRP A 137 -13.77 8.16 2.28
C TRP A 137 -14.14 6.74 2.72
N ALA A 138 -13.70 5.75 1.95
CA ALA A 138 -13.94 4.34 2.22
C ALA A 138 -12.64 3.53 2.11
N PHE A 139 -12.28 2.83 3.18
CA PHE A 139 -11.20 1.86 3.17
C PHE A 139 -11.56 0.71 2.24
N THR A 140 -10.56 0.23 1.49
CA THR A 140 -10.74 -0.86 0.53
C THR A 140 -10.02 -2.13 0.95
N HIS A 141 -8.76 -2.02 1.38
CA HIS A 141 -7.94 -3.13 1.84
C HIS A 141 -6.58 -2.61 2.33
N CYS A 142 -5.87 -3.44 3.11
CA CYS A 142 -4.44 -3.26 3.34
C CYS A 142 -3.64 -3.70 2.12
N GLU A 143 -2.64 -2.90 1.78
CA GLU A 143 -1.74 -3.08 0.64
C GLU A 143 -0.54 -3.95 1.04
N ILE A 144 -0.80 -5.23 1.29
CA ILE A 144 0.16 -6.14 1.94
C ILE A 144 1.48 -6.31 1.18
N TYR A 145 1.50 -6.06 -0.13
CA TYR A 145 2.70 -6.14 -0.96
C TYR A 145 3.55 -4.87 -0.93
N LEU A 146 3.02 -3.72 -0.47
CA LEU A 146 3.77 -2.47 -0.36
C LEU A 146 4.80 -2.47 0.78
N ARG A 147 4.89 -3.55 1.57
CA ARG A 147 6.08 -3.81 2.39
C ARG A 147 7.37 -3.89 1.58
N ARG A 148 7.26 -4.30 0.31
CA ARG A 148 8.37 -4.29 -0.65
C ARG A 148 8.76 -2.89 -1.07
N THR A 149 7.85 -1.92 -0.98
CA THR A 149 8.11 -0.50 -1.24
C THR A 149 8.89 0.12 -0.08
N PHE A 150 8.40 -0.08 1.14
CA PHE A 150 9.06 0.37 2.35
C PHE A 150 8.57 -0.46 3.54
N LYS A 151 9.52 -0.81 4.39
CA LYS A 151 9.31 -1.43 5.69
C LYS A 151 10.14 -0.70 6.72
N GLY A 152 9.50 -0.31 7.81
CA GLY A 152 10.10 0.49 8.87
C GLY A 152 9.01 1.10 9.74
N THR A 153 9.41 2.07 10.56
CA THR A 153 8.52 2.88 11.39
C THR A 153 7.93 4.04 10.58
N THR A 154 6.85 4.66 11.09
CA THR A 154 6.30 5.86 10.46
C THR A 154 7.32 7.00 10.41
N ASP A 155 8.14 7.15 11.46
CA ASP A 155 9.15 8.22 11.53
C ASP A 155 10.27 8.02 10.52
N GLU A 156 10.73 6.78 10.32
CA GLU A 156 11.70 6.44 9.27
C GLU A 156 11.16 6.76 7.88
N LEU A 157 9.88 6.45 7.61
CA LEU A 157 9.27 6.81 6.33
C LEU A 157 9.16 8.33 6.17
N LYS A 158 8.73 9.04 7.23
CA LYS A 158 8.65 10.51 7.23
C LYS A 158 9.99 11.11 6.83
N GLN A 159 11.05 10.72 7.54
CA GLN A 159 12.39 11.23 7.30
C GLN A 159 12.86 10.92 5.88
N THR A 160 12.68 9.67 5.43
CA THR A 160 13.03 9.23 4.08
C THR A 160 12.34 10.09 3.01
N VAL A 161 11.02 10.28 3.14
CA VAL A 161 10.23 11.11 2.21
C VAL A 161 10.73 12.55 2.20
N THR A 162 10.94 13.14 3.38
CA THR A 162 11.45 14.51 3.52
C THR A 162 12.81 14.68 2.86
N ASP A 163 13.74 13.73 3.06
CA ASP A 163 15.09 13.80 2.49
C ASP A 163 15.07 13.63 0.97
N VAL A 164 14.18 12.78 0.44
CA VAL A 164 13.98 12.62 -1.00
C VAL A 164 13.43 13.90 -1.62
N LEU A 165 12.38 14.47 -1.03
CA LEU A 165 11.78 15.73 -1.50
C LEU A 165 12.76 16.91 -1.42
N ALA A 166 13.64 16.92 -0.42
CA ALA A 166 14.70 17.91 -0.28
C ALA A 166 15.92 17.66 -1.19
N GLY A 167 15.93 16.57 -1.98
CA GLY A 167 17.06 16.19 -2.83
C GLY A 167 18.32 15.76 -2.06
N LYS A 168 18.19 15.48 -0.76
CA LYS A 168 19.30 15.05 0.12
C LYS A 168 19.61 13.56 -0.02
N ALA A 169 18.61 12.77 -0.40
CA ALA A 169 18.73 11.34 -0.59
C ALA A 169 17.95 10.87 -1.83
N LYS A 170 18.28 9.69 -2.33
CA LYS A 170 17.45 8.97 -3.31
C LYS A 170 16.47 8.07 -2.56
N ALA A 171 15.29 7.86 -3.13
CA ALA A 171 14.36 6.88 -2.57
C ALA A 171 15.01 5.49 -2.55
N PRO A 172 14.90 4.73 -1.44
CA PRO A 172 15.41 3.36 -1.38
C PRO A 172 14.76 2.50 -2.46
N PRO A 173 15.51 1.60 -3.10
CA PRO A 173 14.94 0.67 -4.07
C PRO A 173 13.97 -0.30 -3.37
N PRO A 174 12.92 -0.78 -4.06
CA PRO A 174 12.02 -1.76 -3.51
C PRO A 174 12.75 -3.09 -3.21
N ASN A 175 12.34 -3.79 -2.16
CA ASN A 175 12.83 -5.12 -1.82
C ASN A 175 11.85 -6.21 -2.30
N PRO A 176 12.08 -6.85 -3.46
CA PRO A 176 11.17 -7.86 -4.00
C PRO A 176 11.05 -9.13 -3.13
N LYS A 177 12.01 -9.35 -2.22
CA LYS A 177 12.04 -10.51 -1.33
C LYS A 177 11.29 -10.27 -0.01
N GLU A 178 10.85 -9.05 0.27
CA GLU A 178 10.05 -8.81 1.48
C GLU A 178 8.70 -9.53 1.34
N PRO A 179 8.33 -10.38 2.32
CA PRO A 179 7.06 -11.07 2.30
C PRO A 179 5.90 -10.07 2.42
N ALA A 180 4.77 -10.43 1.82
CA ALA A 180 3.54 -9.71 2.01
C ALA A 180 3.10 -9.77 3.47
N GLY A 181 2.47 -8.71 3.98
CA GLY A 181 1.93 -8.72 5.33
C GLY A 181 1.58 -7.33 5.86
N PHE A 182 1.47 -7.27 7.18
CA PHE A 182 1.13 -6.06 7.92
C PHE A 182 2.27 -5.69 8.88
N GLY A 183 2.21 -4.50 9.46
CA GLY A 183 3.09 -4.10 10.56
C GLY A 183 2.83 -4.89 11.85
N PRO A 184 3.61 -4.64 12.92
CA PRO A 184 3.30 -5.16 14.24
C PRO A 184 1.90 -4.72 14.69
N VAL A 185 1.27 -5.53 15.55
CA VAL A 185 0.06 -5.15 16.28
C VAL A 185 0.46 -4.13 17.34
N LEU A 186 -0.44 -3.19 17.66
CA LEU A 186 -0.21 -2.30 18.78
C LEU A 186 -0.31 -3.08 20.09
N GLU A 187 0.73 -3.01 20.90
CA GLU A 187 0.68 -3.52 22.27
C GLU A 187 -0.38 -2.73 23.03
N MET A 188 -1.41 -3.41 23.53
CA MET A 188 -2.37 -2.78 24.43
C MET A 188 -1.62 -2.46 25.71
N SER A 189 -1.27 -1.19 25.91
CA SER A 189 -0.78 -0.75 27.22
C SER A 189 -1.88 -1.09 28.24
N ALA A 190 -1.58 -2.01 29.14
CA ALA A 190 -2.47 -2.39 30.23
C ALA A 190 -2.77 -1.14 31.07
N GLY A 191 -3.94 -0.51 30.87
CA GLY A 191 -4.32 0.64 31.69
C GLY A 191 -5.30 1.65 31.13
N LYS A 192 -5.60 1.66 29.83
CA LYS A 192 -6.66 2.54 29.30
C LYS A 192 -7.82 1.72 28.74
N LYS A 193 -8.78 1.45 29.62
CA LYS A 193 -10.13 1.02 29.24
C LYS A 193 -10.74 2.14 28.38
N PRO A 194 -11.49 1.81 27.31
CA PRO A 194 -12.23 2.80 26.52
C PRO A 194 -13.20 3.61 27.39
#